data_AF-A0A2V6B0V5-F1
#
_entry.id   AF-A0A2V6B0V5-F1
#
_cell.length_a   1.000
_cell.length_b   1.000
_cell.length_c   1.000
_cell.angle_alpha   90.00
_cell.angle_beta   90.00
_cell.angle_gamma   90.00
#
_symmetry.space_group_name_H-M   'P 1'
#
loop_
_entity.id
_entity.type
_entity.pdbx_description
1 polymer ?
#
loop_
_entity_poly.entity_id
_entity_poly.type
_entity_poly.pdbx_seq_one_letter_code
_entity_poly.pdbx_strand_id
1 'polypeptide(L)' 'MDPYAKPKERKTGAQRPKIRHVPQSVEPRTRRERKAEKEAVAAERSAIKKAARRHLKEQLVREVEGMD' A
#
# COMPACT_ATOMS: atom_id res chain seq x y z
N MET A 1 -32.56 29.14 1.57
CA MET A 1 -32.86 28.57 2.91
C MET A 1 -32.97 27.08 2.75
N ASP A 2 -32.36 26.29 3.63
CA ASP A 2 -32.60 24.84 3.65
C ASP A 2 -33.98 24.60 4.28
N PRO A 3 -35.00 24.14 3.54
CA PRO A 3 -36.36 24.02 4.03
C PRO A 3 -36.52 22.91 5.07
N TYR A 4 -35.53 22.03 5.25
CA TYR A 4 -35.57 20.91 6.18
C TYR A 4 -34.69 21.12 7.42
N ALA A 5 -33.86 22.16 7.44
CA ALA A 5 -32.99 22.45 8.58
C ALA A 5 -33.80 23.00 9.76
N LYS A 6 -33.62 22.41 10.95
CA LYS A 6 -34.33 22.92 12.14
C LYS A 6 -33.76 24.28 12.56
N PRO A 7 -34.60 25.25 12.97
CA PRO A 7 -34.16 26.62 13.28
C PRO A 7 -33.07 26.74 14.38
N LYS A 8 -32.94 25.74 15.25
CA LYS A 8 -31.98 25.69 16.36
C LYS A 8 -31.02 24.49 16.28
N GLU A 9 -30.87 23.90 15.11
CA GLU A 9 -30.01 22.73 14.93
C GLU A 9 -28.54 23.09 15.16
N ARG A 10 -27.93 22.47 16.18
CA ARG A 10 -26.50 22.62 16.45
C ARG A 10 -25.71 21.79 15.44
N LYS A 11 -24.84 22.44 14.65
CA LYS A 11 -23.90 21.78 13.71
C LYS A 11 -22.75 21.07 14.43
N THR A 12 -23.08 20.13 15.32
CA THR A 12 -22.10 19.38 16.13
C THR A 12 -21.18 18.50 15.29
N GLY A 13 -21.60 18.08 14.09
CA GLY A 13 -20.82 17.24 13.19
C GLY A 13 -19.48 17.86 12.76
N ALA A 14 -19.39 19.18 12.66
CA ALA A 14 -18.14 19.87 12.29
C ALA A 14 -17.10 19.87 13.44
N GLN A 15 -17.56 19.83 14.69
CA GLN A 15 -16.71 19.82 15.89
C GLN A 15 -16.40 18.42 16.42
N ARG A 16 -16.97 17.36 15.82
CA ARG A 16 -16.70 15.99 16.27
C ARG A 16 -15.23 15.64 16.05
N PRO A 17 -14.54 15.04 17.05
CA PRO A 17 -13.20 14.53 16.85
C PRO A 17 -13.22 13.40 15.83
N LYS A 18 -12.31 13.44 14.87
CA LYS A 18 -12.10 12.33 13.92
C LYS A 18 -11.31 11.25 14.63
N ILE A 19 -11.99 10.15 14.98
CA ILE A 19 -11.34 8.96 15.54
C ILE A 19 -10.52 8.30 14.43
N ARG A 20 -9.23 8.12 14.65
CA ARG A 20 -8.35 7.34 13.78
C ARG A 20 -7.77 6.18 14.59
N HIS A 21 -7.65 5.03 13.95
CA HIS A 21 -7.04 3.84 14.55
C HIS A 21 -5.51 3.81 14.42
N VAL A 22 -4.96 4.73 13.61
CA VAL A 22 -3.53 4.78 13.27
C VAL A 22 -3.04 6.25 13.37
N PRO A 23 -1.81 6.50 13.88
CA PRO A 23 -1.26 7.84 13.92
C PRO A 23 -1.11 8.44 12.52
N GLN A 24 -1.37 9.75 12.41
CA GLN A 24 -1.35 10.50 11.15
C GLN A 24 0.03 10.54 10.46
N SER A 25 1.10 10.18 11.17
CA SER A 25 2.45 10.05 10.62
C SER A 25 2.65 8.79 9.78
N VAL A 26 1.82 7.75 9.99
CA VAL A 26 1.97 6.43 9.36
C VAL A 26 0.98 6.23 8.21
N GLU A 27 -0.10 7.01 8.15
CA GLU A 27 -1.04 6.96 7.02
C GLU A 27 -0.55 7.77 5.82
N PRO A 28 -0.32 7.16 4.64
CA PRO A 28 -0.24 7.89 3.39
C PRO A 28 -1.53 8.69 3.20
N ARG A 29 -1.40 10.02 3.20
CA ARG A 29 -2.51 10.97 3.30
C ARG A 29 -3.30 11.02 2.01
N THR A 30 -2.65 10.76 0.87
CA THR A 30 -3.28 10.82 -0.44
C THR A 30 -3.45 9.44 -1.06
N ARG A 31 -4.47 9.28 -1.91
CA ARG A 31 -4.67 8.07 -2.72
C ARG A 31 -3.46 7.81 -3.63
N ARG A 32 -2.72 8.84 -4.04
CA ARG A 32 -1.54 8.74 -4.89
C ARG A 32 -0.37 8.10 -4.15
N GLU A 33 -0.07 8.59 -2.94
CA GLU A 33 0.97 8.00 -2.06
C GLU A 33 0.72 6.52 -1.82
N ARG A 34 -0.52 6.14 -1.47
CA ARG A 34 -0.88 4.71 -1.28
C ARG A 34 -0.60 3.83 -2.49
N LYS A 35 -0.85 4.36 -3.70
CA LYS A 35 -0.61 3.60 -4.93
C LYS A 35 0.88 3.47 -5.19
N ALA A 36 1.63 4.55 -5.01
CA ALA A 36 3.08 4.55 -5.18
C ALA A 36 3.77 3.55 -4.24
N GLU A 37 3.41 3.54 -2.94
CA GLU A 37 3.93 2.56 -1.99
C GLU A 37 3.59 1.12 -2.40
N LYS A 38 2.35 0.88 -2.83
CA LYS A 38 1.92 -0.45 -3.27
C LYS A 38 2.70 -0.92 -4.51
N GLU A 39 2.94 -0.03 -5.45
CA GLU A 39 3.73 -0.31 -6.65
C GLU A 39 5.19 -0.56 -6.33
N ALA A 40 5.79 0.22 -5.41
CA ALA A 40 7.16 0.01 -4.93
C ALA A 40 7.33 -1.38 -4.30
N VAL A 41 6.43 -1.76 -3.39
CA VAL A 41 6.45 -3.10 -2.76
C VAL A 41 6.27 -4.22 -3.79
N ALA A 42 5.42 -4.03 -4.79
CA ALA A 42 5.23 -5.02 -5.86
C ALA A 42 6.48 -5.17 -6.74
N ALA A 43 7.17 -4.05 -7.03
CA ALA A 43 8.41 -4.04 -7.79
C ALA A 43 9.54 -4.76 -7.03
N GLU A 44 9.70 -4.48 -5.73
CA GLU A 44 10.67 -5.16 -4.86
C GLU A 44 10.44 -6.67 -4.85
N ARG A 45 9.20 -7.11 -4.61
CA ARG A 45 8.84 -8.53 -4.64
C ARG A 45 9.16 -9.19 -5.98
N SER A 46 8.90 -8.46 -7.08
CA SER A 46 9.19 -8.95 -8.43
C SER A 46 10.69 -9.08 -8.70
N ALA A 47 11.49 -8.12 -8.20
CA ALA A 47 12.95 -8.15 -8.29
C ALA A 47 13.53 -9.35 -7.53
N ILE A 48 13.11 -9.58 -6.28
CA ILE A 48 13.52 -10.73 -5.47
C ILE A 48 13.20 -12.04 -6.20
N LYS A 49 11.96 -12.21 -6.67
CA LYS A 49 11.54 -13.40 -7.40
C LYS A 49 12.36 -13.60 -8.69
N LYS A 50 12.70 -12.52 -9.40
CA LYS A 50 13.53 -12.58 -10.61
C LYS A 50 14.96 -13.01 -10.28
N ALA A 51 15.56 -12.48 -9.22
CA ALA A 51 16.89 -12.88 -8.76
C ALA A 51 16.91 -14.36 -8.37
N ALA A 52 15.95 -14.81 -7.56
CA ALA A 52 15.84 -16.20 -7.14
C ALA A 52 15.70 -17.17 -8.33
N ARG A 53 14.86 -16.84 -9.31
CA ARG A 53 14.72 -17.65 -10.53
C ARG A 53 16.01 -17.74 -11.35
N ARG A 54 16.75 -16.64 -11.47
CA ARG A 54 18.03 -16.61 -12.19
C ARG A 54 19.05 -17.50 -11.49
N HIS A 55 19.20 -17.32 -10.18
CA HIS A 55 20.08 -18.13 -9.36
C HIS A 55 19.74 -19.63 -9.46
N LEU A 56 18.46 -19.98 -9.33
CA LEU A 56 18.01 -21.37 -9.47
C LEU A 56 18.34 -21.94 -10.86
N LYS A 57 18.14 -21.15 -11.93
CA LYS A 57 18.47 -21.57 -13.29
C LYS A 57 19.97 -21.84 -13.43
N GLU A 58 20.82 -20.97 -12.90
CA GLU A 58 22.27 -21.14 -12.94
C GLU A 58 22.71 -22.41 -12.18
N GLN A 59 22.10 -22.69 -11.02
CA GLN A 59 22.35 -23.92 -10.27
C GLN A 59 21.99 -25.16 -11.10
N LEU A 60 20.79 -25.18 -11.69
CA LEU A 60 20.33 -26.31 -12.51
C LEU A 60 21.21 -26.52 -13.75
N VAL A 61 21.65 -25.46 -14.41
CA VAL A 61 22.55 -25.57 -15.58
C VAL A 61 23.89 -26.17 -15.16
N ARG A 62 24.48 -25.69 -14.06
CA ARG A 62 25.73 -26.27 -13.53
C ARG A 62 25.59 -27.74 -13.12
N GLU A 63 24.45 -28.11 -12.54
CA GLU A 63 24.18 -29.50 -12.19
C GLU A 63 24.10 -30.39 -13.44
N VAL A 64 23.42 -29.95 -14.49
CA VAL A 64 23.35 -30.70 -15.75
C VAL A 64 24.71 -30.77 -16.45
N GLU A 65 25.45 -29.66 -16.55
CA GLU A 65 26.78 -29.61 -17.17
C GLU A 65 27.84 -30.39 -16.38
N GLY A 66 27.66 -30.58 -15.08
CA GLY A 66 28.54 -31.40 -14.23
C GLY A 66 28.14 -32.88 -14.16
N MET A 67 27.05 -33.27 -14.80
CA MET A 67 26.60 -34.66 -14.94
C MET A 67 27.08 -35.32 -16.25
N ASP A 68 27.65 -34.55 -17.19
CA ASP A 68 28.39 -35.02 -18.37
C ASP A 68 29.89 -35.19 -18.05
#